data_AF-A0A2N8SQK0-F1
#
_entry.id   AF-A0A2N8SQK0-F1
#
_cell.length_a   1.000
_cell.length_b   1.000
_cell.length_c   1.000
_cell.angle_alpha   90.00
_cell.angle_beta   90.00
_cell.angle_gamma   90.00
#
_symmetry.space_group_name_H-M   'P 1'
#
loop_
_entity.id
_entity.type
_entity.pdbx_description
1 polymer ?
#
loop_
_entity_poly.entity_id
_entity_poly.type
_entity_poly.pdbx_seq_one_letter_code
_entity_poly.pdbx_strand_id
1 'polypeptide(L)'
;MSRTTGARRVRIWLGLCALHALLLMLAVFTTALRDTPFEAVGMTALAIPYLLQPSGLPVLQGSGASGWGLPSPTLLGWLLSLMVWLTFHWLAAGSVEWLIRRATARGASA
;
A
#
# COMPACT_ATOMS: atom_id res chain seq x y z
N MET A 1 20.17 -18.96 0.10
CA MET A 1 19.28 -18.13 0.96
C MET A 1 18.57 -19.05 1.95
N SER A 2 18.76 -18.86 3.25
CA SER A 2 18.10 -19.71 4.27
C SER A 2 16.58 -19.64 4.12
N ARG A 3 15.90 -20.79 4.04
CA ARG A 3 14.43 -20.89 3.88
C ARG A 3 13.64 -20.10 4.96
N THR A 4 14.24 -19.83 6.11
CA THR A 4 13.61 -19.10 7.22
C THR A 4 13.58 -17.57 7.02
N THR A 5 14.58 -17.02 6.32
CA THR A 5 14.68 -15.61 5.89
C THR A 5 13.50 -15.23 4.99
N GLY A 6 13.25 -16.05 3.97
CA GLY A 6 12.18 -15.80 3.00
C GLY A 6 10.80 -15.82 3.65
N ALA A 7 10.53 -16.82 4.49
CA ALA A 7 9.23 -16.95 5.16
C ALA A 7 8.89 -15.76 6.07
N ARG A 8 9.87 -15.20 6.78
CA ARG A 8 9.66 -14.01 7.63
C ARG A 8 9.31 -12.79 6.79
N ARG A 9 10.07 -12.51 5.73
CA ARG A 9 9.80 -11.37 4.84
C ARG A 9 8.41 -11.44 4.24
N VAL A 10 8.01 -12.62 3.74
CA VAL A 10 6.68 -12.84 3.16
C VAL A 10 5.58 -12.56 4.19
N ARG A 11 5.72 -13.01 5.45
CA ARG A 11 4.74 -12.71 6.50
C ARG A 11 4.63 -11.20 6.79
N ILE A 12 5.76 -10.50 6.89
CA ILE A 12 5.76 -9.04 7.09
C ILE A 12 5.09 -8.35 5.91
N TRP A 13 5.45 -8.74 4.69
CA TRP A 13 4.87 -8.21 3.46
C TRP A 13 3.36 -8.41 3.39
N LEU A 14 2.87 -9.63 3.65
CA LEU A 14 1.43 -9.92 3.69
C LEU A 14 0.72 -9.11 4.77
N GLY A 15 1.32 -8.95 5.95
CA GLY A 15 0.77 -8.10 7.02
C GLY A 15 0.65 -6.64 6.62
N LEU A 16 1.67 -6.09 5.95
CA LEU A 16 1.63 -4.72 5.43
C LEU A 16 0.56 -4.55 4.34
N CYS A 17 0.49 -5.48 3.39
CA CYS A 17 -0.54 -5.46 2.34
C CYS A 17 -1.96 -5.54 2.92
N ALA A 18 -2.18 -6.44 3.89
CA ALA A 18 -3.48 -6.59 4.55
C ALA A 18 -3.86 -5.34 5.35
N LEU A 19 -2.92 -4.73 6.08
CA LEU A 19 -3.15 -3.49 6.81
C LEU A 19 -3.51 -2.35 5.85
N HIS A 20 -2.76 -2.18 4.75
CA HIS A 20 -3.04 -1.11 3.79
C HIS A 20 -4.39 -1.30 3.10
N ALA A 21 -4.74 -2.53 2.71
CA ALA A 21 -6.05 -2.85 2.16
C ALA A 21 -7.19 -2.59 3.15
N LEU A 22 -7.01 -2.94 4.43
CA LEU A 22 -7.99 -2.65 5.48
C LEU A 22 -8.18 -1.14 5.67
N LEU A 23 -7.09 -0.36 5.71
CA LEU A 23 -7.15 1.10 5.82
C LEU A 23 -7.86 1.72 4.61
N LEU A 24 -7.57 1.25 3.40
CA LEU A 24 -8.26 1.69 2.19
C LEU A 24 -9.76 1.38 2.28
N MET A 25 -10.14 0.16 2.68
CA MET A 25 -11.55 -0.20 2.83
C MET A 25 -12.26 0.66 3.88
N LEU A 26 -11.62 0.89 5.04
CA LEU A 26 -12.20 1.74 6.07
C LEU A 26 -12.34 3.19 5.60
N ALA A 27 -11.33 3.75 4.93
CA ALA A 27 -11.37 5.10 4.39
C ALA A 27 -12.44 5.27 3.30
N VAL A 28 -12.64 4.25 2.46
CA VAL A 28 -13.60 4.30 1.34
C VAL A 28 -15.01 3.93 1.75
N PHE A 29 -15.24 3.03 2.70
CA PHE A 29 -16.60 2.55 2.99
C PHE A 29 -17.17 3.06 4.31
N THR A 30 -16.38 3.79 5.09
CA THR A 30 -16.79 4.27 6.42
C THR A 30 -16.28 5.68 6.67
N THR A 31 -16.79 6.31 7.72
CA THR A 31 -16.27 7.59 8.24
C THR A 31 -15.29 7.41 9.40
N ALA A 32 -14.93 6.17 9.75
CA ALA A 32 -14.18 5.84 10.96
C ALA A 32 -12.77 6.46 10.99
N LEU A 33 -12.19 6.71 9.81
CA LEU A 33 -10.84 7.26 9.68
C LEU A 33 -10.84 8.75 9.28
N ARG A 34 -12.00 9.39 9.16
CA ARG A 34 -12.11 10.76 8.66
C ARG A 34 -11.26 11.73 9.49
N ASP A 35 -10.49 12.57 8.82
CA ASP A 35 -9.60 13.58 9.42
C ASP A 35 -8.46 12.96 10.27
N THR A 36 -8.10 11.70 10.01
CA THR A 36 -6.97 11.02 10.66
C THR A 36 -5.83 10.77 9.68
N PRO A 37 -4.57 10.65 10.16
CA PRO A 37 -3.47 10.25 9.29
C PRO A 37 -3.68 8.87 8.64
N PHE A 38 -4.51 8.01 9.24
CA PHE A 38 -4.79 6.68 8.70
C PHE A 38 -5.68 6.70 7.45
N GLU A 39 -6.58 7.69 7.33
CA GLU A 39 -7.33 7.92 6.10
C GLU A 39 -6.39 8.29 4.96
N ALA A 40 -5.46 9.22 5.20
CA ALA A 40 -4.45 9.58 4.21
C ALA A 40 -3.62 8.36 3.77
N VAL A 41 -3.20 7.52 4.72
CA VAL A 41 -2.47 6.27 4.43
C VAL A 41 -3.30 5.30 3.60
N GLY A 42 -4.57 5.08 3.91
CA GLY A 42 -5.45 4.24 3.08
C GLY A 42 -5.62 4.79 1.67
N MET A 43 -5.87 6.09 1.56
CA MET A 43 -6.13 6.78 0.30
C MET A 43 -4.91 6.91 -0.61
N THR A 44 -3.69 6.66 -0.12
CA THR A 44 -2.49 6.63 -0.98
C THR A 44 -2.55 5.56 -2.07
N ALA A 45 -3.39 4.53 -1.92
CA ALA A 45 -3.67 3.57 -2.98
C ALA A 45 -4.26 4.24 -4.24
N LEU A 46 -4.93 5.38 -4.10
CA LEU A 46 -5.44 6.15 -5.23
C LEU A 46 -4.37 7.06 -5.86
N ALA A 47 -3.22 7.28 -5.23
CA ALA A 47 -2.22 8.23 -5.74
C ALA A 47 -1.72 7.85 -7.14
N ILE A 48 -1.52 6.55 -7.41
CA ILE A 48 -0.93 6.06 -8.67
C ILE A 48 -1.77 6.43 -9.91
N PRO A 49 -3.07 6.09 -9.99
CA PRO A 49 -3.86 6.48 -11.16
C PRO A 49 -3.97 7.99 -11.33
N TYR A 50 -3.97 8.78 -10.24
CA TYR A 50 -3.97 10.25 -10.34
C TYR A 50 -2.64 10.81 -10.85
N LEU A 51 -1.51 10.26 -10.41
CA LEU A 51 -0.19 10.63 -10.92
C LEU A 51 -0.01 10.25 -12.40
N LEU A 52 -0.68 9.19 -12.86
CA LEU A 52 -0.63 8.73 -14.24
C LEU A 52 -1.65 9.42 -15.15
N GLN A 53 -2.64 10.14 -14.61
CA GLN A 53 -3.64 10.84 -15.42
C GLN A 53 -3.03 11.78 -16.48
N PRO A 54 -1.99 12.60 -16.20
CA PRO A 54 -1.41 13.50 -17.19
C PRO A 54 -0.72 12.78 -18.36
N SER A 55 -0.42 11.48 -18.23
CA SER A 55 0.17 10.68 -19.32
C SER A 55 -0.82 10.30 -20.42
N GLY A 56 -2.11 10.62 -20.25
CA GLY A 56 -3.17 10.25 -21.19
C GLY A 56 -3.61 8.78 -21.09
N LEU A 57 -3.08 8.01 -20.14
CA LEU A 57 -3.52 6.64 -19.90
C LEU A 57 -4.96 6.61 -19.35
N PRO A 58 -5.79 5.62 -19.73
CA PRO A 58 -7.15 5.47 -19.24
C PRO A 58 -7.19 4.85 -17.83
N VAL A 59 -6.53 5.50 -16.87
CA VAL A 59 -6.38 5.03 -15.47
C VAL A 59 -7.48 5.52 -14.52
N LEU A 60 -8.24 6.53 -14.94
CA LEU A 60 -9.40 7.08 -14.23
C LEU A 60 -10.64 7.01 -15.12
N GLN A 61 -11.80 6.79 -14.50
CA GLN A 61 -13.09 6.80 -15.20
C GLN A 61 -13.45 8.25 -15.59
N GLY A 62 -13.94 8.44 -16.82
CA GLY A 62 -14.38 9.76 -17.32
C GLY A 62 -15.64 10.27 -16.62
N SER A 63 -15.74 11.59 -16.46
CA SER A 63 -16.91 12.37 -15.99
C SER A 63 -17.72 11.76 -14.84
N GLY A 64 -17.33 12.04 -13.59
CA GLY A 64 -18.25 11.97 -12.44
C GLY A 64 -18.64 10.59 -11.92
N ALA A 65 -18.03 9.50 -12.40
CA ALA A 65 -18.34 8.14 -11.99
C ALA A 65 -17.78 7.74 -10.59
N SER A 66 -17.93 8.61 -9.58
CA SER A 66 -17.71 8.20 -8.19
C SER A 66 -18.59 8.96 -7.21
N GLY A 67 -19.04 8.26 -6.17
CA GLY A 67 -19.76 8.85 -5.03
C GLY A 67 -18.91 9.75 -4.12
N TRP A 68 -17.64 10.00 -4.47
CA TRP A 68 -16.65 10.68 -3.62
C TRP A 68 -16.12 11.99 -4.23
N GLY A 69 -16.76 12.49 -5.30
CA GLY A 69 -16.39 13.77 -5.95
C GLY A 69 -15.10 13.75 -6.78
N LEU A 70 -14.46 12.59 -6.86
CA LEU A 70 -13.16 12.37 -7.52
C LEU A 70 -13.27 11.21 -8.52
N PRO A 71 -12.74 11.28 -9.75
CA PRO A 71 -12.79 10.17 -10.69
C PRO A 71 -12.32 8.84 -10.08
N SER A 72 -13.15 7.80 -10.15
CA SER A 72 -12.76 6.49 -9.63
C SER A 72 -11.70 5.86 -10.55
N PRO A 73 -10.75 5.07 -10.04
CA PRO A 73 -9.81 4.37 -10.90
C PRO A 73 -10.52 3.34 -11.80
N THR A 74 -10.04 3.22 -13.04
CA THR A 74 -10.42 2.09 -13.91
C THR A 74 -9.76 0.80 -13.41
N LEU A 75 -10.13 -0.35 -13.99
CA LEU A 75 -9.41 -1.60 -13.73
C LEU A 75 -7.90 -1.47 -13.97
N LEU A 76 -7.49 -0.77 -15.04
CA LEU A 76 -6.08 -0.49 -15.32
C LEU A 76 -5.44 0.34 -14.20
N GLY A 77 -6.11 1.40 -13.74
CA GLY A 77 -5.65 2.23 -12.63
C GLY A 77 -5.45 1.43 -11.34
N TRP A 78 -6.39 0.54 -11.02
CA TRP A 78 -6.28 -0.36 -9.87
C TRP A 78 -5.13 -1.36 -10.01
N LEU A 79 -4.96 -1.98 -11.17
CA LEU A 79 -3.87 -2.94 -11.42
C LEU A 79 -2.49 -2.28 -11.31
N LEU A 80 -2.32 -1.10 -11.92
CA LEU A 80 -1.06 -0.35 -11.82
C LEU A 80 -0.78 0.09 -10.39
N SER A 81 -1.80 0.56 -9.67
CA SER A 81 -1.68 0.88 -8.25
C SER A 81 -1.26 -0.33 -7.44
N LEU A 82 -1.92 -1.47 -7.64
CA LEU A 82 -1.61 -2.73 -6.97
C LEU A 82 -0.16 -3.14 -7.23
N MET A 83 0.31 -3.12 -8.48
CA MET A 83 1.69 -3.48 -8.82
C MET A 83 2.71 -2.59 -8.10
N VAL A 84 2.48 -1.28 -8.07
CA VAL A 84 3.36 -0.33 -7.39
C VAL A 84 3.36 -0.58 -5.88
N TRP A 85 2.19 -0.70 -5.26
CA TRP A 85 2.07 -0.88 -3.82
C TRP A 85 2.57 -2.24 -3.35
N LEU A 86 2.32 -3.33 -4.07
CA LEU A 86 2.90 -4.63 -3.75
C LEU A 86 4.44 -4.57 -3.78
N THR A 87 5.00 -3.88 -4.77
CA THR A 87 6.46 -3.65 -4.87
C THR A 87 6.96 -2.80 -3.69
N PHE A 88 6.29 -1.70 -3.39
CA PHE A 88 6.64 -0.82 -2.27
C PHE A 88 6.62 -1.57 -0.93
N HIS A 89 5.54 -2.32 -0.65
CA HIS A 89 5.46 -3.13 0.56
C HIS A 89 6.54 -4.21 0.61
N TRP A 90 6.93 -4.77 -0.54
CA TRP A 90 8.00 -5.76 -0.59
C TRP A 90 9.34 -5.16 -0.18
N LEU A 91 9.64 -3.94 -0.64
CA LEU A 91 10.82 -3.17 -0.23
C LEU A 91 10.73 -2.82 1.27
N ALA A 92 9.59 -2.30 1.73
CA ALA A 92 9.35 -1.98 3.14
C ALA A 92 9.53 -3.19 4.05
N ALA A 93 8.99 -4.36 3.68
CA ALA A 93 9.17 -5.60 4.42
C ALA A 93 10.65 -6.02 4.50
N GLY A 94 11.41 -5.79 3.43
CA GLY A 94 12.86 -5.99 3.42
C GLY A 94 13.58 -5.08 4.42
N SER A 95 13.23 -3.80 4.44
CA SER A 95 13.79 -2.82 5.40
C SER A 95 13.47 -3.17 6.84
N VAL A 96 12.22 -3.56 7.13
CA VAL A 96 11.79 -4.00 8.46
C VAL A 96 12.53 -5.26 8.89
N GLU A 97 12.64 -6.27 8.02
CA GLU A 97 13.38 -7.48 8.32
C GLU A 97 14.86 -7.18 8.62
N TRP A 98 15.48 -6.31 7.83
CA TRP A 98 16.86 -5.87 8.04
C TRP A 98 17.03 -5.17 9.39
N LEU A 99 16.11 -4.27 9.76
CA LEU A 99 16.13 -3.60 11.06
C LEU A 99 16.02 -4.58 12.23
N ILE A 100 15.10 -5.57 12.14
CA ILE A 100 14.93 -6.61 13.16
C ILE A 100 16.23 -7.39 13.33
N ARG A 101 16.85 -7.85 12.23
CA ARG A 101 18.13 -8.58 12.27
C ARG A 101 19.23 -7.76 12.95
N ARG A 102 19.33 -6.48 12.59
CA ARG A 102 20.32 -5.56 13.17
C ARG A 102 20.09 -5.33 14.66
N ALA A 103 18.85 -5.22 15.10
CA ALA A 103 18.50 -5.06 16.51
C ALA A 103 18.84 -6.33 17.32
N THR A 104 18.49 -7.51 16.81
CA THR A 104 18.81 -8.79 17.48
C THR A 104 20.32 -9.02 17.60
N ALA A 105 21.10 -8.67 16.57
CA ALA A 105 22.55 -8.81 16.61
C ALA A 105 23.20 -7.91 17.69
N ARG A 106 22.66 -6.70 17.90
CA ARG A 106 23.11 -5.79 18.96
C ARG A 106 22.71 -6.25 20.37
N GLY A 107 21.54 -6.88 20.50
CA GLY A 107 21.07 -7.42 21.77
C GLY A 107 21.82 -8.67 22.23
N ALA A 108 22.42 -9.43 21.31
CA ALA A 108 23.24 -10.61 21.63
C ALA A 108 24.68 -10.28 22.06
N SER A 109 25.11 -9.02 21.89
CA SER A 109 26.44 -8.52 22.28
C SER A 109 26.44 -7.74 23.60
N ALA A 110 25.28 -7.64 24.27
CA ALA A 110 25.10 -7.00 25.58
C ALA A 110 24.84 -8.08 26.63
#